data_AF-A0A2S9A171-F1
#
_entry.id   AF-A0A2S9A171-F1
#
_cell.length_a   1.000
_cell.length_b   1.000
_cell.length_c   1.000
_cell.angle_alpha   90.00
_cell.angle_beta   90.00
_cell.angle_gamma   90.00
#
_symmetry.space_group_name_H-M   'P 1'
#
loop_
_entity.id
_entity.type
_entity.pdbx_description
1 polymer ?
#
loop_
_entity_poly.entity_id
_entity_poly.type
_entity_poly.pdbx_seq_one_letter_code
_entity_poly.pdbx_strand_id
1 'polypeptide(L)'
;MATTLPRIQVTQTPELAAGLELAEKEWPGASRSELVARLAVAGSETLAAKRAARRSERRKVLEETRGKFNYPPNYLDDLRKEWPE
;
A
#
# COMPACT_ATOMS: atom_id res chain seq x y z
N MET A 1 -24.60 -25.61 -3.42
CA MET A 1 -23.76 -25.63 -2.21
C MET A 1 -23.36 -24.20 -1.89
N ALA A 2 -23.73 -23.67 -0.73
CA ALA A 2 -23.27 -22.37 -0.28
C ALA A 2 -21.88 -22.54 0.33
N THR A 3 -20.87 -21.86 -0.22
CA THR A 3 -19.55 -21.77 0.40
C THR A 3 -19.59 -20.74 1.53
N THR A 4 -18.90 -21.00 2.63
CA THR A 4 -18.83 -20.09 3.80
C THR A 4 -18.23 -18.72 3.46
N LEU A 5 -17.33 -18.66 2.46
CA LEU A 5 -16.66 -17.44 2.02
C LEU A 5 -17.22 -16.94 0.68
N PRO A 6 -17.19 -15.61 0.44
CA PRO A 6 -17.54 -15.03 -0.86
C PRO A 6 -16.66 -15.58 -1.98
N ARG A 7 -17.29 -15.96 -3.09
CA ARG A 7 -16.56 -16.44 -4.27
C ARG A 7 -16.04 -15.26 -5.09
N ILE A 8 -14.75 -15.24 -5.36
CA ILE A 8 -14.13 -14.27 -6.26
C ILE A 8 -13.95 -14.94 -7.64
N GLN A 9 -14.57 -14.39 -8.69
CA GLN A 9 -14.27 -14.82 -10.06
C GLN A 9 -13.06 -14.05 -10.57
N VAL A 10 -12.07 -14.76 -11.10
CA VAL A 10 -10.88 -14.17 -11.71
C VAL A 10 -10.76 -14.73 -13.11
N THR A 11 -10.75 -13.85 -14.10
CA THR A 11 -10.44 -14.21 -15.49
C THR A 11 -8.94 -14.17 -15.68
N GLN A 12 -8.37 -15.23 -16.26
CA GLN A 12 -6.95 -15.25 -16.55
C GLN A 12 -6.61 -14.23 -17.64
N THR A 13 -5.81 -13.22 -17.29
CA THR A 13 -5.15 -12.32 -18.25
C THR A 13 -3.75 -12.84 -18.59
N PRO A 14 -3.09 -12.34 -19.65
CA PRO A 14 -1.71 -12.71 -19.98
C PRO A 14 -0.73 -12.47 -18.82
N GLU A 15 -0.89 -11.37 -18.08
CA GLU A 15 -0.05 -11.04 -16.93
C GLU A 15 -0.26 -12.02 -15.78
N LEU A 16 -1.51 -12.41 -15.53
CA LEU A 16 -1.82 -13.44 -14.53
C LEU A 16 -1.28 -14.81 -14.95
N ALA A 17 -1.26 -15.12 -16.25
CA ALA A 17 -0.63 -16.35 -16.76
C ALA A 17 0.87 -16.39 -16.43
N ALA A 18 1.60 -15.33 -16.76
CA ALA A 18 3.03 -15.22 -16.45
C ALA A 18 3.28 -15.27 -14.93
N GLY A 19 2.44 -14.60 -14.13
CA GLY A 19 2.52 -14.66 -12.68
C GLY A 19 2.30 -16.07 -12.13
N LEU A 20 1.38 -16.83 -12.70
CA LEU A 20 1.12 -18.22 -12.30
C LEU A 20 2.25 -19.16 -12.65
N GLU A 21 2.92 -18.98 -13.80
CA GLU A 21 4.12 -19.76 -14.15
C GLU A 21 5.26 -19.54 -13.16
N LEU A 22 5.43 -18.31 -12.68
CA LEU A 22 6.39 -18.01 -11.63
C LEU A 22 5.97 -18.63 -10.30
N ALA A 23 4.68 -18.51 -9.95
CA ALA A 23 4.12 -19.07 -8.72
C ALA A 23 4.24 -20.60 -8.67
N GLU A 24 4.12 -21.28 -9.81
CA GLU A 24 4.27 -22.74 -9.90
C GLU A 24 5.72 -23.20 -9.63
N LYS A 25 6.71 -22.37 -9.99
CA LYS A 25 8.12 -22.62 -9.66
C LYS A 25 8.40 -22.46 -8.16
N GLU A 26 7.80 -21.45 -7.54
CA GLU A 26 7.93 -21.17 -6.11
C GLU A 26 7.13 -22.16 -5.23
N TRP A 27 5.96 -22.58 -5.72
CA TRP A 27 5.05 -23.49 -5.03
C TRP A 27 4.68 -24.67 -5.93
N PRO A 28 5.62 -25.61 -6.17
CA PRO A 28 5.37 -26.75 -7.02
C PRO A 28 4.27 -27.66 -6.44
N GLY A 29 3.39 -28.15 -7.32
CA GLY A 29 2.29 -29.06 -6.97
C GLY A 29 1.04 -28.40 -6.39
N ALA A 30 1.04 -27.08 -6.19
CA ALA A 30 -0.17 -26.36 -5.79
C ALA A 30 -1.17 -26.24 -6.95
N SER A 31 -2.47 -26.27 -6.64
CA SER A 31 -3.51 -26.08 -7.66
C SER A 31 -3.51 -24.63 -8.18
N ARG A 32 -4.00 -24.40 -9.40
CA ARG A 32 -4.08 -23.04 -9.97
C ARG A 32 -4.84 -22.06 -9.08
N SER A 33 -5.96 -22.49 -8.49
CA SER A 33 -6.74 -21.66 -7.57
C SER A 33 -5.97 -21.31 -6.30
N GLU A 34 -5.17 -22.25 -5.79
CA GLU A 34 -4.30 -22.03 -4.65
C GLU A 34 -3.15 -21.07 -4.99
N LEU A 35 -2.55 -21.19 -6.17
CA LEU A 35 -1.53 -20.25 -6.65
C LEU A 35 -2.09 -18.83 -6.77
N VAL A 36 -3.31 -18.65 -7.30
CA VAL A 36 -3.99 -17.34 -7.33
C VAL A 36 -4.18 -16.77 -5.93
N ALA A 37 -4.60 -17.60 -4.97
CA ALA A 37 -4.78 -17.16 -3.58
C ALA A 37 -3.44 -16.77 -2.94
N ARG A 38 -2.38 -17.57 -3.11
CA ARG A 38 -1.04 -17.29 -2.58
C ARG A 38 -0.45 -16.01 -3.18
N LEU A 39 -0.59 -15.81 -4.49
CA LEU A 39 -0.17 -14.58 -5.18
C LEU A 39 -0.91 -13.35 -4.64
N ALA A 40 -2.23 -13.45 -4.38
CA ALA A 40 -3.01 -12.36 -3.81
C ALA A 40 -2.53 -11.99 -2.40
N VAL A 41 -2.21 -12.98 -1.57
CA VAL A 41 -1.66 -12.76 -0.22
C VAL A 41 -0.27 -12.12 -0.28
N ALA A 42 0.65 -12.67 -1.08
CA ALA A 42 2.00 -12.11 -1.26
C ALA A 42 1.97 -10.68 -1.83
N GLY A 43 1.04 -10.41 -2.75
CA GLY A 43 0.79 -9.06 -3.27
C GLY A 43 0.34 -8.09 -2.17
N SER A 44 -0.48 -8.53 -1.21
CA SER A 44 -0.93 -7.71 -0.10
C SER A 44 0.21 -7.29 0.84
N GLU A 45 1.15 -8.20 1.12
CA GLU A 45 2.35 -7.93 1.93
C GLU A 45 3.24 -6.91 1.24
N THR A 46 3.43 -7.06 -0.07
CA THR A 46 4.20 -6.11 -0.89
C THR A 46 3.56 -4.72 -0.88
N LEU A 47 2.23 -4.63 -0.97
CA LEU A 47 1.51 -3.36 -0.88
C LEU A 47 1.63 -2.73 0.52
N ALA A 48 1.56 -3.53 1.58
CA ALA A 48 1.76 -3.07 2.95
C ALA A 48 3.18 -2.50 3.15
N ALA A 49 4.20 -3.20 2.66
CA ALA A 49 5.60 -2.75 2.69
C ALA A 49 5.79 -1.43 1.92
N LYS A 50 5.25 -1.32 0.70
CA LYS A 50 5.28 -0.07 -0.08
C LYS A 50 4.62 1.09 0.65
N ARG A 51 3.48 0.86 1.32
CA ARG A 51 2.81 1.87 2.14
C ARG A 51 3.64 2.25 3.37
N ALA A 52 4.29 1.30 4.02
CA ALA A 52 5.17 1.56 5.16
C ALA A 52 6.37 2.42 4.74
N ALA A 53 7.03 2.08 3.63
CA ALA A 53 8.14 2.85 3.07
C ALA A 53 7.71 4.28 2.70
N ARG A 54 6.55 4.45 2.04
CA ARG A 54 6.02 5.79 1.73
C ARG A 54 5.77 6.62 3.00
N ARG A 55 5.31 5.99 4.08
CA ARG A 55 5.11 6.67 5.38
C ARG A 55 6.44 7.03 6.04
N SER A 56 7.46 6.18 5.97
CA SER A 56 8.78 6.50 6.53
C SER A 56 9.43 7.66 5.78
N GLU A 57 9.39 7.66 4.45
CA GLU A 57 9.92 8.76 3.64
C GLU A 57 9.22 10.09 3.95
N ARG A 58 7.87 10.07 4.03
CA ARG A 58 7.12 11.26 4.42
C ARG A 58 7.53 11.75 5.81
N ARG A 59 7.71 10.85 6.78
CA ARG A 59 8.14 11.22 8.14
C ARG A 59 9.54 11.81 8.14
N LYS A 60 10.47 11.24 7.38
CA LYS A 60 11.84 11.73 7.25
C LYS A 60 11.85 13.17 6.74
N VAL A 61 11.12 13.45 5.67
CA VAL A 61 10.98 14.82 5.14
C VAL A 61 10.37 15.78 6.16
N LEU A 62 9.37 15.35 6.93
CA LEU A 62 8.77 16.18 7.99
C LEU A 62 9.76 16.49 9.11
N GLU A 63 10.57 15.52 9.53
CA GLU A 63 11.61 15.74 10.54
C GLU A 63 12.73 16.66 10.02
N GLU A 64 13.17 16.49 8.77
CA GLU A 64 14.18 17.34 8.14
C GLU A 64 13.71 18.79 7.93
N THR A 65 12.40 18.98 7.71
CA THR A 65 11.80 20.30 7.54
C THR A 65 11.37 20.93 8.87
N ARG A 66 11.35 20.15 9.97
CA ARG A 66 10.95 20.62 11.29
C ARG A 66 11.92 21.67 11.80
N GLY A 67 11.39 22.84 12.16
CA GLY A 67 12.21 23.95 12.67
C GLY A 67 13.09 24.63 11.62
N LYS A 68 12.99 24.25 10.34
CA LYS A 68 13.70 24.93 9.25
C LYS A 68 13.21 26.36 9.02
N PHE A 69 11.96 26.63 9.39
CA PHE A 69 11.37 27.95 9.37
C PHE A 69 11.30 28.50 10.79
N ASN A 70 12.02 29.60 11.03
CA ASN A 70 11.96 30.33 12.28
C ASN A 70 10.89 31.42 12.14
N TYR A 71 9.68 31.14 12.63
CA TYR A 71 8.59 32.09 12.61
C TYR A 71 8.74 33.07 13.78
N PRO A 72 8.43 34.37 13.58
CA PRO A 72 8.42 35.34 14.66
C PRO A 72 7.47 34.94 15.81
N PRO A 73 7.71 35.40 17.04
CA PRO A 73 6.73 35.31 18.12
C PRO A 73 5.39 35.90 17.67
N ASN A 74 4.27 35.28 18.05
CA ASN A 74 2.90 35.69 17.73
C ASN A 74 2.49 35.68 16.25
N TYR A 75 3.36 35.23 15.33
CA TYR A 75 3.07 35.17 13.89
C TYR A 75 1.75 34.46 13.56
N LEU A 76 1.45 33.37 14.28
CA LEU A 76 0.25 32.57 14.04
C LEU A 76 -1.03 33.29 14.50
N ASP A 77 -0.97 34.05 15.58
CA ASP A 77 -2.10 34.82 16.09
C ASP A 77 -2.39 36.03 15.19
N ASP A 78 -1.36 36.66 14.63
CA ASP A 78 -1.54 37.75 13.67
C ASP A 78 -2.12 37.24 12.34
N LEU A 79 -1.65 36.09 11.84
CA LEU A 79 -2.19 35.46 10.64
C LEU A 79 -3.69 35.09 10.78
N ARG A 80 -4.10 34.65 11.97
CA ARG A 80 -5.51 34.30 12.25
C ARG A 80 -6.43 35.51 12.28
N LYS A 81 -5.93 36.69 12.65
CA LYS A 81 -6.71 37.94 12.64
C LYS A 81 -6.99 38.43 11.21
N GLU A 82 -6.14 38.06 10.25
CA GLU A 82 -6.26 38.46 8.84
C GLU A 82 -7.27 37.61 8.05
N TRP A 83 -7.71 36.47 8.59
CA TRP A 83 -8.76 35.65 7.97
C TRP A 83 -10.13 35.95 8.62
N PRO A 84 -11.08 36.58 7.90
CA PRO A 84 -12.46 36.62 8.35
C PRO A 84 -13.08 35.22 8.25
N GLU A 85 -14.01 34.91 9.16
CA GLU A 85 -14.72 33.62 9.26
C GLU A 85 -15.36 33.14 7.95
#